data_AF-A0A0V0X1S0-F1
#
_entry.id   AF-A0A0V0X1S0-F1
#
_cell.length_a   1.000
_cell.length_b   1.000
_cell.length_c   1.000
_cell.angle_alpha   90.00
_cell.angle_beta   90.00
_cell.angle_gamma   90.00
#
_symmetry.space_group_name_H-M   'P 1'
#
loop_
_entity.id
_entity.type
_entity.pdbx_description
1 polymer ?
#
loop_
_entity_poly.entity_id
_entity_poly.type
_entity_poly.pdbx_seq_one_letter_code
_entity_poly.pdbx_strand_id
1 'polypeptide(L)'
;LGTSMRASVLLKIPKLSAQQKKLDEVCAQYMLQARGLYGEHTESPDGTYDISNKRRLGLTELQAAQEMAEGVAKMIEIEKG
;
A
#
# COMPACT_ATOMS: atom_id res chain seq x y z
N LEU A 1 17.11 6.03 -4.77
CA LEU A 1 18.33 5.35 -4.27
C LEU A 1 17.99 3.89 -4.01
N GLY A 2 18.98 2.98 -4.10
CA GLY A 2 18.74 1.53 -4.06
C GLY A 2 18.07 1.03 -5.34
N THR A 3 17.11 0.11 -5.24
CA THR A 3 16.34 -0.43 -6.39
C THR A 3 15.60 0.65 -7.18
N SER A 4 15.35 1.80 -6.54
CA SER A 4 14.50 2.88 -7.06
C SER A 4 13.05 2.47 -7.38
N MET A 5 12.70 1.20 -7.17
CA MET A 5 11.45 0.58 -7.58
C MET A 5 10.28 1.09 -6.73
N ARG A 6 9.17 1.38 -7.42
CA ARG A 6 7.86 1.58 -6.83
C ARG A 6 6.87 0.68 -7.55
N ALA A 7 6.66 -0.52 -7.02
CA ALA A 7 5.55 -1.36 -7.44
C ALA A 7 4.30 -0.83 -6.76
N SER A 8 3.21 -0.64 -7.53
CA SER A 8 1.97 -0.13 -6.98
C SER A 8 0.72 -0.68 -7.66
N VAL A 9 -0.40 -0.62 -6.94
CA VAL A 9 -1.75 -0.90 -7.45
C VAL A 9 -2.71 0.20 -7.00
N LEU A 10 -3.72 0.47 -7.83
CA LEU A 10 -4.92 1.14 -7.36
C LEU A 10 -5.83 0.09 -6.72
N LEU A 11 -5.99 0.18 -5.41
CA LEU A 11 -6.74 -0.79 -4.61
C LEU A 11 -7.94 -0.13 -3.95
N LYS A 12 -9.12 -0.67 -4.20
CA LYS A 12 -10.38 -0.23 -3.60
C LYS A 12 -10.61 -0.99 -2.28
N ILE A 13 -10.51 -0.27 -1.17
CA ILE A 13 -10.58 -0.81 0.20
C ILE A 13 -11.46 0.06 1.12
N PRO A 14 -12.74 0.32 0.76
CA PRO A 14 -13.59 1.26 1.47
C PRO A 14 -13.84 0.90 2.94
N LYS A 15 -13.88 -0.39 3.32
CA LYS A 15 -14.06 -0.77 4.73
C LYS A 15 -12.80 -0.56 5.55
N LEU A 16 -11.64 -0.92 5.00
CA LEU A 16 -10.35 -0.72 5.68
C LEU A 16 -9.99 0.78 5.73
N SER A 17 -10.23 1.53 4.66
CA SER A 17 -9.93 2.97 4.62
C SER A 17 -10.86 3.79 5.53
N ALA A 18 -12.07 3.31 5.83
CA ALA A 18 -12.92 3.91 6.85
C ALA A 18 -12.29 3.84 8.27
N GLN A 19 -11.29 2.96 8.46
CA GLN A 19 -10.54 2.80 9.70
C GLN A 19 -9.08 3.26 9.49
N GLN A 20 -8.86 4.56 9.32
CA GLN A 20 -7.54 5.12 8.95
C GLN A 20 -6.39 4.59 9.81
N LYS A 21 -6.58 4.51 11.14
CA LYS A 21 -5.55 3.98 12.05
C LYS A 21 -5.16 2.53 11.70
N LYS A 22 -6.14 1.69 11.34
CA LYS A 22 -5.91 0.29 10.96
C LYS A 22 -5.23 0.21 9.59
N LEU A 23 -5.62 1.07 8.64
CA LEU A 23 -4.92 1.19 7.36
C LEU A 23 -3.44 1.57 7.56
N ASP A 24 -3.16 2.52 8.42
CA ASP A 24 -1.80 2.97 8.75
C ASP A 24 -0.99 1.86 9.43
N GLU A 25 -1.60 1.13 10.37
CA GLU A 25 -1.00 -0.04 11.04
C GLU A 25 -0.62 -1.15 10.04
N VAL A 26 -1.53 -1.49 9.12
CA VAL A 26 -1.26 -2.48 8.07
C VAL A 26 -0.16 -1.99 7.12
N CYS A 27 -0.19 -0.72 6.70
CA CYS A 27 0.87 -0.15 5.87
C CYS A 27 2.24 -0.21 6.57
N ALA A 28 2.30 0.14 7.86
CA ALA A 28 3.53 0.09 8.63
C ALA A 28 4.08 -1.34 8.77
N GLN A 29 3.19 -2.32 9.03
CA GLN A 29 3.58 -3.73 9.19
C GLN A 29 4.22 -4.31 7.92
N TYR A 30 3.71 -3.94 6.74
CA TYR A 30 4.16 -4.48 5.46
C TYR A 30 5.11 -3.55 4.69
N MET A 31 5.64 -2.50 5.35
CA MET A 31 6.53 -1.53 4.72
C MET A 31 5.92 -0.89 3.45
N LEU A 32 4.62 -0.62 3.49
CA LEU A 32 3.85 0.01 2.41
C LEU A 32 3.59 1.50 2.68
N GLN A 33 3.17 2.19 1.64
CA GLN A 33 2.64 3.55 1.69
C GLN A 33 1.33 3.60 0.89
N ALA A 34 0.28 4.14 1.51
CA ALA A 34 -0.96 4.51 0.84
C ALA A 34 -0.90 5.97 0.39
N ARG A 35 -1.26 6.23 -0.87
CA ARG A 35 -1.41 7.56 -1.46
C ARG A 35 -2.82 7.70 -2.03
N GLY A 36 -3.25 8.93 -2.22
CA GLY A 36 -4.53 9.23 -2.86
C GLY A 36 -4.62 8.70 -4.28
N LEU A 37 -5.85 8.63 -4.82
CA LEU A 37 -6.12 8.14 -6.17
C LEU A 37 -5.31 8.86 -7.27
N TYR A 38 -5.04 10.16 -7.09
CA TYR A 38 -4.27 10.99 -8.02
C TYR A 38 -2.84 11.27 -7.54
N GLY A 39 -2.34 10.48 -6.58
CA GLY A 39 -0.96 10.54 -6.11
C GLY A 39 -0.80 11.15 -4.71
N GLU A 40 0.39 11.68 -4.46
CA GLU A 40 0.75 12.24 -3.15
C GLU A 40 -0.11 13.49 -2.90
N HIS A 41 -0.83 13.53 -1.76
CA HIS A 41 -1.69 14.64 -1.31
C HIS A 41 -3.09 14.78 -1.95
N THR A 42 -3.63 13.76 -2.62
CA THR A 42 -5.01 13.81 -3.13
C THR A 42 -5.98 12.97 -2.29
N GLU A 43 -7.25 13.37 -2.23
CA GLU A 43 -8.29 12.57 -1.56
C GLU A 43 -8.66 11.32 -2.38
N SER A 44 -9.19 10.31 -1.68
CA SER A 44 -9.66 9.04 -2.24
C SER A 44 -11.15 8.86 -1.95
N PRO A 45 -12.03 9.61 -2.65
CA PRO A 45 -13.45 9.74 -2.28
C PRO A 45 -14.25 8.43 -2.33
N ASP A 46 -13.78 7.41 -3.07
CA ASP A 46 -14.44 6.11 -3.17
C ASP A 46 -13.71 4.97 -2.42
N GLY A 47 -12.74 5.33 -1.57
CA GLY A 47 -11.90 4.36 -0.85
C GLY A 47 -10.84 3.68 -1.72
N THR A 48 -10.51 4.24 -2.90
CA THR A 48 -9.43 3.74 -3.77
C THR A 48 -8.12 4.44 -3.48
N TYR A 49 -7.08 3.68 -3.14
CA TYR A 49 -5.74 4.19 -2.81
C TYR A 49 -4.68 3.63 -3.76
N ASP A 50 -3.66 4.43 -4.04
CA ASP A 50 -2.40 3.95 -4.62
C ASP A 50 -1.56 3.35 -3.50
N ILE A 51 -1.49 2.01 -3.46
CA ILE A 51 -0.73 1.25 -2.47
C ILE A 51 0.59 0.82 -3.10
N SER A 52 1.71 1.14 -2.44
CA SER A 52 3.06 0.85 -2.97
C SER A 52 4.07 0.49 -1.89
N ASN A 53 5.15 -0.21 -2.27
CA ASN A 53 6.27 -0.46 -1.36
C ASN A 53 6.94 0.88 -0.97
N LYS A 54 7.14 1.08 0.34
CA LYS A 54 7.77 2.29 0.89
C LYS A 54 9.30 2.20 0.79
N ARG A 55 9.86 1.03 1.09
CA ARG A 55 11.31 0.81 1.07
C ARG A 55 11.83 0.62 -0.34
N ARG A 56 12.98 1.24 -0.62
CA ARG A 56 13.70 1.14 -1.91
C ARG A 56 15.19 0.87 -1.76
N LEU A 57 15.72 0.93 -0.53
CA LEU A 57 17.13 0.73 -0.21
C LEU A 57 17.26 -0.38 0.82
N GLY A 58 18.31 -1.19 0.72
CA GLY A 58 18.55 -2.33 1.62
C GLY A 58 17.66 -3.54 1.31
N LEU A 59 17.24 -3.70 0.05
CA LEU A 59 16.51 -4.85 -0.48
C LEU A 59 16.74 -4.96 -1.99
N THR A 60 16.52 -6.15 -2.55
CA THR A 60 16.49 -6.39 -4.00
C THR A 60 15.15 -6.00 -4.60
N GLU A 61 15.08 -5.86 -5.92
CA GLU A 61 13.85 -5.61 -6.67
C GLU A 61 12.79 -6.68 -6.41
N LEU A 62 13.21 -7.95 -6.35
CA LEU A 62 12.33 -9.07 -6.05
C LEU A 62 11.72 -8.93 -4.65
N GLN A 63 12.53 -8.62 -3.65
CA GLN A 63 12.06 -8.40 -2.28
C GLN A 63 11.11 -7.20 -2.19
N ALA A 64 11.39 -6.11 -2.90
CA ALA A 64 10.49 -4.95 -2.95
C ALA A 64 9.12 -5.30 -3.55
N ALA A 65 9.11 -6.12 -4.61
CA ALA A 65 7.88 -6.61 -5.22
C ALA A 65 7.14 -7.61 -4.30
N GLN A 66 7.87 -8.46 -3.58
CA GLN A 66 7.29 -9.40 -2.60
C GLN A 66 6.64 -8.67 -1.42
N GLU A 67 7.32 -7.68 -0.81
CA GLU A 67 6.75 -6.84 0.26
C GLU A 67 5.43 -6.18 -0.19
N MET A 68 5.39 -5.67 -1.43
CA MET A 68 4.18 -5.13 -2.04
C MET A 68 3.08 -6.18 -2.18
N ALA A 69 3.39 -7.33 -2.79
CA ALA A 69 2.41 -8.38 -3.06
C ALA A 69 1.79 -8.94 -1.78
N GLU A 70 2.60 -9.20 -0.75
CA GLU A 70 2.15 -9.72 0.54
C GLU A 70 1.24 -8.73 1.27
N GLY A 71 1.63 -7.45 1.32
CA GLY A 71 0.83 -6.44 1.99
C GLY A 71 -0.49 -6.15 1.26
N VAL A 72 -0.51 -6.13 -0.07
CA VAL A 72 -1.74 -5.99 -0.86
C VAL A 72 -2.65 -7.20 -0.66
N ALA A 73 -2.12 -8.43 -0.69
CA ALA A 73 -2.89 -9.63 -0.40
C ALA A 73 -3.54 -9.55 0.98
N LYS A 74 -2.80 -9.07 1.99
CA LYS A 74 -3.35 -8.92 3.33
C LYS A 74 -4.45 -7.87 3.43
N MET A 75 -4.29 -6.72 2.76
CA MET A 75 -5.33 -5.69 2.70
C MET A 75 -6.62 -6.24 2.07
N ILE A 76 -6.51 -7.04 1.01
CA ILE A 76 -7.65 -7.69 0.36
C ILE A 76 -8.36 -8.67 1.30
N GLU A 77 -7.62 -9.46 2.10
CA GLU A 77 -8.22 -10.33 3.10
C GLU A 77 -9.00 -9.53 4.16
N ILE A 78 -8.42 -8.44 4.66
CA ILE A 78 -9.06 -7.59 5.68
C ILE A 78 -10.33 -6.93 5.13
N GLU A 79 -10.33 -6.49 3.87
CA GLU A 79 -11.47 -5.86 3.21
C GLU A 79 -12.62 -6.85 2.92
N LYS A 80 -12.29 -8.12 2.66
CA LYS A 80 -13.30 -9.17 2.47
C LYS A 80 -14.00 -9.56 3.77
N GLY A 81 -13.32 -9.45 4.90
CA GLY A 81 -13.90 -9.59 6.24
C GLY A 81 -14.97 -8.54 6.52
#